data_AF-A0AAE2LHM0-F1
#
_entry.id   AF-A0AAE2LHM0-F1
#
_cell.length_a   1.000
_cell.length_b   1.000
_cell.length_c   1.000
_cell.angle_alpha   90.00
_cell.angle_beta   90.00
_cell.angle_gamma   90.00
#
_symmetry.space_group_name_H-M   'P 1'
#
loop_
_entity.id
_entity.type
_entity.pdbx_description
1 polymer ?
#
loop_
_entity_poly.entity_id
_entity_poly.type
_entity_poly.pdbx_seq_one_letter_code
_entity_poly.pdbx_strand_id
1 'polypeptide(L)' 'MAVPKRRMSRANTRSRRSQWKADNVALQEEKINGVSQRIPRRLVKAAKLGLVDLDRR' A
#
# COMPACT_ATOMS: atom_id res chain seq x y z
N MET A 1 -16.84 33.37 4.73
CA MET A 1 -16.52 32.03 4.18
C MET A 1 -15.34 32.17 3.23
N ALA A 2 -14.31 31.33 3.35
CA ALA A 2 -13.15 31.40 2.45
C ALA A 2 -13.46 30.68 1.14
N VAL A 3 -13.25 31.37 0.00
CA VAL A 3 -13.41 30.80 -1.35
C VAL A 3 -12.15 31.08 -2.18
N PRO A 4 -11.78 30.18 -3.10
CA PRO A 4 -10.63 30.41 -3.97
C PRO A 4 -10.90 31.60 -4.90
N LYS A 5 -10.10 32.66 -4.79
CA LYS A 5 -10.25 33.88 -5.61
C LYS A 5 -9.75 33.70 -7.04
N ARG A 6 -8.80 32.79 -7.27
CA ARG A 6 -8.12 32.57 -8.56
C ARG A 6 -8.04 31.09 -8.89
N ARG A 7 -8.06 30.78 -10.18
CA ARG A 7 -7.72 29.45 -10.68
C ARG A 7 -6.24 29.16 -10.43
N MET A 8 -5.95 28.04 -9.78
CA MET A 8 -4.57 27.58 -9.55
C MET A 8 -3.90 27.23 -10.89
N SER A 9 -2.62 27.58 -11.05
CA SER A 9 -1.86 27.29 -12.27
C SER A 9 -1.80 25.78 -12.54
N ARG A 10 -1.63 25.41 -13.82
CA ARG A 10 -1.48 24.01 -14.24
C ARG A 10 -0.29 23.35 -13.52
N ALA A 11 0.85 24.04 -13.44
CA ALA A 11 2.06 23.56 -12.79
C ALA A 11 1.77 23.21 -11.31
N ASN A 12 1.23 24.15 -10.53
CA ASN A 12 0.94 23.94 -9.10
C ASN A 12 -0.08 22.82 -8.87
N THR A 13 -1.10 22.74 -9.73
CA THR A 13 -2.12 21.68 -9.63
C THR A 13 -1.52 20.30 -9.89
N ARG A 14 -0.62 20.18 -10.88
CA ARG A 14 0.05 18.91 -11.21
C ARG A 14 1.04 18.51 -10.12
N SER A 15 1.85 19.45 -9.62
CA SER A 15 2.81 19.19 -8.54
C SER A 15 2.13 18.73 -7.26
N ARG A 16 0.98 19.34 -6.89
CA ARG A 16 0.20 18.86 -5.72
C ARG A 16 -0.35 17.46 -5.96
N ARG A 17 -0.91 17.21 -7.15
CA ARG A 17 -1.52 15.91 -7.48
C ARG A 17 -0.50 14.77 -7.50
N SER A 18 0.72 15.02 -7.98
CA SER A 18 1.76 13.97 -8.04
C SER A 18 2.25 13.50 -6.67
N GLN A 19 2.01 14.26 -5.60
CA GLN A 19 2.31 13.81 -4.23
C GLN A 19 1.28 12.85 -3.68
N TRP A 20 0.09 12.76 -4.29
CA TRP A 20 -0.90 11.77 -3.92
C TRP A 20 -0.55 10.43 -4.59
N LYS A 21 0.27 9.65 -3.88
CA LYS A 21 0.78 8.34 -4.27
C LYS A 21 0.74 7.41 -3.05
N ALA A 22 0.79 6.11 -3.30
CA ALA A 22 0.90 5.10 -2.26
C ALA A 22 2.24 4.39 -2.36
N ASP A 23 2.89 4.16 -1.23
CA ASP A 23 4.12 3.39 -1.16
C ASP A 23 3.80 1.90 -1.08
N ASN A 24 4.55 1.10 -1.83
CA ASN A 24 4.42 -0.36 -1.79
C ASN A 24 4.97 -0.90 -0.47
N VAL A 25 4.25 -1.85 0.12
CA VAL A 25 4.71 -2.51 1.35
C VAL A 25 5.87 -3.44 1.01
N ALA A 26 6.92 -3.41 1.83
CA ALA A 26 8.01 -4.36 1.73
C ALA A 26 7.51 -5.79 2.03
N LEU A 27 7.71 -6.69 1.07
CA LEU A 27 7.33 -8.09 1.18
C LEU A 27 8.55 -8.93 1.55
N GLN A 28 8.35 -9.88 2.45
CA GLN A 28 9.33 -10.89 2.83
C GLN A 28 8.89 -12.24 2.27
N GLU A 29 9.85 -13.01 1.76
CA GLU A 29 9.60 -14.39 1.35
C GLU A 29 9.64 -15.30 2.57
N GLU A 30 8.56 -16.03 2.81
CA GLU A 30 8.43 -16.96 3.93
C GLU A 30 7.75 -18.24 3.46
N LYS A 31 8.17 -19.38 4.00
CA LYS A 31 7.54 -20.68 3.72
C LYS A 31 6.38 -20.90 4.68
N ILE A 32 5.16 -20.96 4.15
CA ILE A 32 3.92 -21.18 4.89
C ILE A 32 3.20 -22.38 4.26
N ASN A 33 2.81 -23.36 5.08
CA ASN A 33 2.16 -24.60 4.62
C ASN A 33 2.91 -25.31 3.48
N GLY A 34 4.24 -25.23 3.48
CA GLY A 34 5.10 -25.85 2.47
C GLY A 34 5.34 -25.01 1.21
N VAL A 35 4.64 -23.88 1.04
CA VAL A 35 4.74 -23.01 -0.14
C VAL A 35 5.42 -21.69 0.22
N SER A 36 6.33 -21.21 -0.64
CA SER A 36 6.92 -19.88 -0.49
C SER A 36 5.89 -18.79 -0.86
N GLN A 37 5.63 -17.88 0.08
CA GLN A 37 4.70 -16.77 -0.09
C GLN A 37 5.39 -15.44 0.22
N ARG A 38 5.03 -14.38 -0.53
CA ARG A 38 5.54 -13.01 -0.31
C ARG A 38 4.52 -12.22 0.51
N ILE A 39 4.83 -11.93 1.76
CA ILE A 39 3.88 -11.35 2.72
C ILE A 39 4.52 -10.16 3.45
N PRO A 40 3.76 -9.12 3.82
CA PRO A 40 4.24 -8.08 4.72
C PRO A 40 4.74 -8.67 6.04
N ARG A 41 5.92 -8.25 6.51
CA ARG A 41 6.55 -8.75 7.74
C ARG A 41 5.60 -8.81 8.95
N ARG A 42 4.72 -7.81 9.10
CA ARG A 42 3.77 -7.73 10.22
C ARG A 42 2.73 -8.85 10.24
N LEU A 43 2.44 -9.48 9.09
CA LEU A 43 1.43 -10.54 8.97
C LEU A 43 2.02 -11.95 9.03
N VAL A 44 3.35 -12.10 9.00
CA VAL A 44 4.03 -13.41 8.94
C VAL A 44 3.59 -14.33 10.08
N LYS A 45 3.47 -13.81 11.31
CA LYS A 45 3.04 -14.61 12.46
C LYS A 45 1.61 -15.13 12.29
N ALA A 46 0.69 -14.25 11.88
CA ALA A 46 -0.71 -14.62 11.70
C ALA A 46 -0.88 -15.61 10.54
N ALA A 47 -0.09 -15.45 9.48
CA ALA A 47 -0.06 -16.37 8.35
C ALA A 47 0.45 -17.77 8.74
N LYS A 48 1.51 -17.87 9.55
CA LYS A 48 2.01 -19.14 10.09
C LYS A 48 1.02 -19.85 11.01
N LEU A 49 0.17 -19.09 11.70
CA LEU A 49 -0.89 -19.60 12.58
C LEU A 49 -2.19 -19.93 11.82
N GLY A 50 -2.24 -19.73 10.51
CA GLY A 50 -3.44 -19.99 9.70
C GLY A 50 -4.58 -18.98 9.94
N LEU A 51 -4.29 -17.81 10.53
CA LEU A 51 -5.29 -16.78 10.84
C LEU A 51 -5.52 -15.80 9.67
N VAL A 52 -4.70 -15.89 8.63
CA VAL A 52 -4.76 -15.05 7.43
C VAL A 52 -4.94 -15.94 6.22
N ASP A 53 -5.97 -15.67 5.44
CA ASP A 53 -6.22 -16.29 4.15
C ASP A 53 -5.26 -15.71 3.10
N LEU A 54 -4.44 -16.56 2.49
CA LEU A 54 -3.42 -16.18 1.51
C LEU A 54 -3.82 -16.52 0.07
N ASP A 55 -4.92 -17.23 -0.13
CA ASP A 55 -5.33 -17.76 -1.44
C ASP A 55 -6.41 -16.92 -2.14
N ARG A 56 -6.75 -15.77 -1.55
CA ARG A 56 -7.74 -14.85 -2.11
C ARG A 56 -7.19 -14.15 -3.35
N ARG A 57 -7.35 -14.80 -4.51
CA ARG A 57 -7.22 -14.20 -5.84
C ARG A 57 -8.40 -13.29 -6.16
#